data_AF-A0A2U2XER9-F1
#
_entry.id   AF-A0A2U2XER9-F1
#
_cell.length_a   1.000
_cell.length_b   1.000
_cell.length_c   1.000
_cell.angle_alpha   90.00
_cell.angle_beta   90.00
_cell.angle_gamma   90.00
#
_symmetry.space_group_name_H-M   'P 1'
#
loop_
_entity.id
_entity.type
_entity.pdbx_description
1 polymer ?
#
loop_
_entity_poly.entity_id
_entity_poly.type
_entity_poly.pdbx_seq_one_letter_code
_entity_poly.pdbx_strand_id
1 'polypeptide(L)' 'MKQITLNIDETKFKAFLSFIKTLDYVSVSDEIDIPIEQQQEAERRLKLVEEGKMKTRSWSEAKQDIFKR' A
#
# COMPACT_ATOMS: atom_id res chain seq x y z
N MET A 1 -8.96 -10.33 -22.14
CA MET A 1 -8.20 -10.94 -21.03
C MET A 1 -9.10 -11.96 -20.35
N LYS A 2 -8.55 -13.06 -19.84
CA LYS A 2 -9.31 -14.09 -19.11
C LYS A 2 -8.80 -14.11 -17.67
N GLN A 3 -9.72 -14.12 -16.71
CA GLN A 3 -9.41 -14.19 -15.29
C GLN A 3 -9.87 -15.53 -14.74
N ILE A 4 -9.06 -16.13 -13.87
CA ILE A 4 -9.36 -17.37 -13.17
C ILE A 4 -9.05 -17.19 -11.68
N THR A 5 -9.87 -17.79 -10.82
CA THR A 5 -9.63 -17.87 -9.38
C THR A 5 -9.14 -19.26 -9.04
N LEU A 6 -8.03 -19.37 -8.32
CA LEU A 6 -7.42 -20.63 -7.93
C LEU A 6 -7.46 -20.78 -6.41
N ASN A 7 -7.94 -21.94 -5.94
CA ASN A 7 -7.83 -22.32 -4.54
C ASN A 7 -6.52 -23.08 -4.34
N ILE A 8 -5.63 -22.53 -3.52
CA ILE A 8 -4.27 -23.05 -3.33
C ILE A 8 -4.07 -23.32 -1.84
N ASP A 9 -3.45 -24.44 -1.53
CA ASP A 9 -3.02 -24.74 -0.17
C ASP A 9 -2.11 -23.63 0.37
N GLU A 10 -2.43 -23.13 1.57
CA GLU A 10 -1.73 -22.00 2.19
C GLU A 10 -0.22 -22.26 2.33
N THR A 11 0.19 -23.49 2.63
CA THR A 11 1.61 -23.88 2.76
C THR A 11 2.36 -23.81 1.43
N LYS A 12 1.63 -23.87 0.30
CA LYS A 12 2.17 -23.82 -1.06
C LYS A 12 2.01 -22.45 -1.72
N PHE A 13 1.19 -21.56 -1.15
CA PHE A 13 0.86 -20.27 -1.73
C PHE A 13 2.10 -19.44 -2.10
N LYS A 14 3.07 -19.31 -1.19
CA LYS A 14 4.31 -18.55 -1.45
C LYS A 14 5.12 -19.14 -2.60
N ALA A 15 5.27 -20.47 -2.65
CA ALA A 15 6.02 -21.13 -3.72
C ALA A 15 5.32 -20.98 -5.07
N PHE A 16 3.99 -21.13 -5.09
CA PHE A 16 3.18 -20.91 -6.28
C PHE A 16 3.29 -19.47 -6.77
N LEU A 17 3.14 -18.49 -5.89
CA LEU A 17 3.22 -17.06 -6.23
C LEU A 17 4.59 -16.71 -6.83
N SER A 18 5.67 -17.21 -6.23
CA SER A 18 7.02 -17.04 -6.77
C SER A 18 7.18 -17.67 -8.15
N PHE A 19 6.60 -18.85 -8.38
CA PHE A 19 6.64 -19.52 -9.68
C PHE A 19 5.88 -18.72 -10.74
N ILE A 20 4.64 -18.30 -10.48
CA ILE A 20 3.87 -17.58 -11.51
C ILE A 20 4.44 -16.19 -11.82
N LYS A 21 5.14 -15.56 -10.86
CA LYS A 21 5.85 -14.29 -11.08
C LYS A 21 7.05 -14.43 -12.04
N THR A 22 7.52 -15.64 -12.39
CA THR A 22 8.57 -15.82 -13.41
C THR A 22 8.03 -15.85 -14.84
N LEU A 23 6.71 -15.96 -15.01
CA LEU A 23 6.07 -16.02 -16.33
C LEU A 23 5.88 -14.59 -16.85
N ASP A 24 6.43 -14.31 -18.04
CA ASP A 24 6.43 -12.99 -18.68
C ASP A 24 5.03 -12.48 -19.07
N TYR A 25 4.06 -13.38 -19.16
CA TYR A 25 2.65 -13.07 -19.45
C TYR A 25 1.76 -12.99 -18.20
N VAL A 26 2.31 -13.12 -16.99
CA VAL A 26 1.54 -13.03 -15.75
C VAL A 26 1.81 -11.69 -15.07
N SER A 27 0.73 -10.94 -14.83
CA SER A 27 0.75 -9.77 -13.95
C SER A 27 0.10 -10.16 -12.62
N VAL A 28 0.81 -9.94 -11.52
CA VAL A 28 0.27 -10.05 -10.16
C VAL A 28 0.10 -8.63 -9.64
N SER A 29 -1.14 -8.18 -9.53
CA SER A 29 -1.49 -6.94 -8.84
C SER A 29 -1.52 -7.22 -7.33
N ASP A 30 -0.48 -6.82 -6.62
CA ASP A 30 -0.53 -6.63 -5.16
C ASP A 30 -1.27 -5.30 -4.87
N GLU A 31 -2.45 -5.12 -5.50
CA GLU A 31 -3.26 -3.92 -5.31
C GLU A 31 -3.79 -3.94 -3.88
N ILE A 32 -3.15 -3.13 -3.04
CA ILE A 32 -3.76 -2.67 -1.80
C ILE A 32 -4.95 -1.83 -2.25
N ASP A 33 -6.15 -2.37 -2.10
CA ASP A 33 -7.39 -1.61 -2.29
C ASP A 33 -7.46 -0.56 -1.18
N ILE A 34 -6.90 0.62 -1.45
CA ILE A 34 -6.98 1.78 -0.56
C ILE A 34 -8.33 2.45 -0.83
N PRO A 35 -9.26 2.51 0.15
CA PRO A 35 -10.54 3.17 -0.04
C PRO A 35 -10.40 4.59 -0.59
N ILE A 36 -11.31 4.99 -1.49
CA ILE A 36 -11.29 6.31 -2.15
C ILE A 36 -11.23 7.44 -1.13
N GLU A 37 -11.92 7.30 0.01
CA GLU A 37 -11.92 8.32 1.07
C GLU A 37 -10.52 8.54 1.66
N GLN A 38 -9.71 7.48 1.77
CA GLN A 38 -8.33 7.59 2.26
C GLN A 38 -7.43 8.28 1.25
N GLN A 39 -7.62 8.01 -0.05
CA GLN A 39 -6.89 8.68 -1.12
C GLN A 39 -7.21 10.19 -1.14
N GLN A 40 -8.50 10.53 -1.09
CA GLN A 40 -8.97 11.92 -1.06
C GLN A 40 -8.48 12.68 0.17
N GLU A 41 -8.48 12.04 1.34
CA GLU A 41 -7.98 12.68 2.56
C GLU A 41 -6.46 12.94 2.48
N ALA A 42 -5.70 12.02 1.89
CA ALA A 42 -4.26 12.21 1.67
C ALA A 42 -4.00 13.39 0.72
N GLU A 43 -4.72 13.46 -0.41
CA GLU A 43 -4.62 14.58 -1.36
C GLU A 43 -5.00 15.92 -0.70
N ARG A 44 -6.09 15.95 0.07
CA ARG A 44 -6.53 17.15 0.79
C ARG A 44 -5.46 17.66 1.75
N ARG A 45 -4.83 16.76 2.51
CA ARG A 45 -3.76 17.11 3.46
C ARG A 45 -2.51 17.61 2.75
N LEU A 46 -2.12 16.96 1.65
CA LEU A 46 -0.98 17.38 0.86
C LEU A 46 -1.15 18.82 0.38
N LYS A 47 -2.34 19.15 -0.13
CA LYS A 47 -2.70 20.52 -0.56
C LYS A 47 -2.55 21.54 0.56
N LEU A 48 -3.00 21.21 1.77
CA LEU A 48 -2.87 22.12 2.92
C LEU A 48 -1.42 22.32 3.34
N VAL A 49 -0.56 21.31 3.18
CA VAL A 49 0.88 21.43 3.42
C VAL A 49 1.53 22.34 2.38
N GLU A 50 1.23 22.14 1.10
CA GLU A 50 1.75 22.97 -0.01
C GLU A 50 1.30 24.43 0.11
N GLU A 51 0.06 24.67 0.54
CA GLU A 51 -0.47 26.01 0.82
C GLU A 51 0.06 26.63 2.12
N GLY A 52 0.89 25.91 2.89
CA GLY A 52 1.43 26.37 4.18
C GLY A 52 0.40 26.46 5.31
N LYS A 53 -0.81 25.91 5.10
CA LYS A 53 -1.93 25.90 6.06
C LYS A 53 -1.86 24.72 7.04
N MET A 54 -0.99 23.75 6.78
CA MET A 54 -0.73 22.61 7.66
C MET A 54 0.77 22.49 7.95
N LYS A 55 1.12 22.41 9.24
CA LYS A 55 2.50 22.19 9.67
C LYS A 55 2.90 20.74 9.44
N THR A 56 4.11 20.55 8.95
CA THR A 56 4.78 19.23 8.94
C THR A 56 5.80 19.18 10.06
N ARG A 57 6.22 17.97 10.42
CA ARG A 57 7.34 17.72 11.33
C ARG A 57 8.11 16.51 10.83
N SER A 58 9.37 16.40 11.24
CA SER A 58 10.16 15.22 10.88
C SER A 58 9.57 13.98 11.54
N TRP A 59 9.79 12.81 10.90
CA TRP A 59 9.38 11.54 11.52
C TRP A 59 10.09 11.31 12.86
N SER A 60 11.35 11.73 12.99
CA SER A 60 12.11 11.60 14.24
C SER A 60 11.43 12.33 15.40
N GLU A 61 11.00 13.58 15.19
CA GLU A 61 10.26 14.35 16.20
C GLU A 61 8.89 13.74 16.49
N ALA A 62 8.16 13.32 15.45
CA ALA A 62 6.86 12.67 15.60
C ALA A 62 6.96 11.37 16.41
N LYS A 63 7.98 10.55 16.12
CA LYS A 63 8.23 9.26 16.78
C LYS A 63 8.54 9.45 18.26
N GLN A 64 9.37 10.44 18.61
CA GLN A 64 9.66 10.76 20.01
C GLN A 64 8.40 11.15 20.78
N ASP A 65 7.46 11.86 20.16
CA ASP A 65 6.23 12.32 20.78
C ASP A 65 5.16 11.22 20.92
N ILE A 66 4.97 10.42 19.86
CA ILE A 66 3.97 9.34 19.81
C ILE A 66 4.36 8.17 20.72
N PHE A 67 5.65 7.83 20.73
CA PHE A 67 6.14 6.63 21.42
C PHE A 67 6.92 6.95 22.68
N LYS A 68 6.62 8.08 23.35
CA LYS A 68 7.20 8.44 24.66
C LYS A 68 7.07 7.24 25.61
N ARG A 69 8.19 6.55 25.81
CA ARG A 69 8.49 5.70 26.96
C ARG A 69 9.48 6.47 27.82
#